data_AF-A0A8X6QUU9-F1
#
_entry.id   AF-A0A8X6QUU9-F1
#
_cell.length_a   1.000
_cell.length_b   1.000
_cell.length_c   1.000
_cell.angle_alpha   90.00
_cell.angle_beta   90.00
_cell.angle_gamma   90.00
#
_symmetry.space_group_name_H-M   'P 1'
#
loop_
_entity.id
_entity.type
_entity.pdbx_description
1 polymer ?
#
loop_
_entity_poly.entity_id
_entity_poly.type
_entity_poly.pdbx_seq_one_letter_code
_entity_poly.pdbx_strand_id
1 'polypeptide(L)'
;MPSDLNLKFKNFNKCVKHRYAVYADFESLLSKISTTLPNPTKSFTSSIEKHIPVSFAFVVVDHENDILYHKYYAGEHIIEIFLKFFFCELKAISLKLLREFKRVNKIEVDITSYSLYRCVFCREFFDANSIRVRHHSHDSNCVLGSVHQLCNLLHKKTFFILVIIHNSHNYDSHLLLKHLPPHIAKDINIIPVNIEKFIIFTLDHLKFLDSLDASSDALVNNLNILNHNFPIFDAFFAGEDNRYLLKRKDVLPYSFLDNLSKLSVTTFPSKTQFFNVLAQTHISDED
;
A
#
# COMPACT_ATOMS: atom_id res chain seq x y z
N MET A 1 23.40 -28.36 -17.55
CA MET A 1 23.70 -27.58 -16.33
C MET A 1 23.84 -26.12 -16.73
N PRO A 2 23.37 -25.16 -15.91
CA PRO A 2 23.65 -23.75 -16.18
C PRO A 2 25.17 -23.53 -16.23
N SER A 3 25.63 -22.78 -17.22
CA SER A 3 27.05 -22.54 -17.51
C SER A 3 27.71 -21.56 -16.53
N ASP A 4 26.93 -20.78 -15.79
CA ASP A 4 27.40 -19.84 -14.79
C ASP A 4 26.94 -20.31 -13.40
N LEU A 5 27.91 -20.61 -12.53
CA LEU A 5 27.67 -21.07 -11.16
C LEU A 5 27.40 -19.90 -10.19
N ASN A 6 27.47 -18.66 -10.67
CA ASN A 6 27.27 -17.47 -9.85
C ASN A 6 25.86 -16.89 -10.03
N LEU A 7 25.14 -16.71 -8.93
CA LEU A 7 23.90 -15.93 -8.91
C LEU A 7 24.24 -14.45 -8.72
N LYS A 8 23.80 -13.61 -9.66
CA LYS A 8 23.95 -12.16 -9.58
C LYS A 8 22.60 -11.47 -9.75
N PHE A 9 22.32 -10.49 -8.90
CA PHE A 9 21.15 -9.64 -9.05
C PHE A 9 21.34 -8.71 -10.27
N LYS A 10 20.36 -8.70 -11.18
CA LYS A 10 20.42 -7.91 -12.43
C LYS A 10 19.38 -6.79 -12.50
N ASN A 11 18.32 -6.89 -11.70
CA ASN A 11 17.16 -5.99 -11.76
C ASN A 11 17.36 -4.75 -10.89
N PHE A 12 18.44 -4.00 -11.12
CA PHE A 12 18.80 -2.82 -10.33
C PHE A 12 17.72 -1.73 -10.32
N ASN A 13 16.86 -1.67 -11.33
CA ASN A 13 15.68 -0.81 -11.35
C ASN A 13 14.71 -1.08 -10.18
N LYS A 14 14.65 -2.33 -9.68
CA LYS A 14 13.81 -2.70 -8.52
C LYS A 14 14.41 -2.29 -7.18
N CYS A 15 15.66 -1.84 -7.15
CA CYS A 15 16.30 -1.31 -5.94
C CYS A 15 16.04 0.19 -5.76
N VAL A 16 15.42 0.85 -6.74
CA VAL A 16 15.15 2.28 -6.66
C VAL A 16 14.01 2.50 -5.69
N LYS A 17 14.27 3.25 -4.61
CA LYS A 17 13.22 3.64 -3.66
C LYS A 17 12.18 4.54 -4.33
N HIS A 18 10.91 4.24 -4.09
CA HIS A 18 9.82 5.15 -4.42
C HIS A 18 9.87 6.33 -3.46
N ARG A 19 9.75 7.54 -3.99
CA ARG A 19 9.75 8.76 -3.15
C ARG A 19 8.43 8.95 -2.43
N TYR A 20 7.33 8.48 -3.00
CA TYR A 20 6.00 8.65 -2.45
C TYR A 20 5.28 7.32 -2.43
N ALA A 21 4.58 7.08 -1.34
CA ALA A 21 3.68 5.95 -1.18
C ALA A 21 2.34 6.46 -0.63
N VAL A 22 1.27 5.81 -1.06
CA VAL A 22 -0.07 5.98 -0.52
C VAL A 22 -0.43 4.69 0.18
N TYR A 23 -0.81 4.75 1.44
CA TYR A 23 -1.39 3.62 2.16
C TYR A 23 -2.88 3.89 2.26
N ALA A 24 -3.72 2.94 1.86
CA ALA A 24 -5.17 3.08 1.89
C ALA A 24 -5.83 1.81 2.39
N ASP A 25 -6.99 1.98 3.01
CA ASP A 25 -7.79 0.89 3.56
C ASP A 25 -9.28 1.23 3.53
N PHE A 26 -10.13 0.22 3.49
CA PHE A 26 -11.59 0.35 3.46
C PHE A 26 -12.22 -0.50 4.57
N GLU A 27 -13.29 0.02 5.14
CA GLU A 27 -14.16 -0.78 6.01
C GLU A 27 -15.52 -0.96 5.35
N SER A 28 -16.13 -2.12 5.61
CA SER A 28 -17.45 -2.46 5.07
C SER A 28 -18.37 -2.95 6.16
N LEU A 29 -19.64 -2.57 6.05
CA LEU A 29 -20.72 -3.20 6.82
C LEU A 29 -21.11 -4.53 6.17
N LEU A 30 -21.71 -5.42 6.97
CA LEU A 30 -22.20 -6.72 6.52
C LEU A 30 -23.73 -6.69 6.43
N SER A 31 -24.25 -6.43 5.22
CA SER A 31 -25.68 -6.45 4.98
C SER A 31 -26.15 -7.89 4.78
N LYS A 32 -27.05 -8.37 5.65
CA LYS A 32 -27.66 -9.70 5.50
C LYS A 32 -28.38 -9.82 4.16
N ILE A 33 -28.23 -10.97 3.50
CA ILE A 33 -28.95 -11.28 2.26
C ILE A 33 -29.91 -12.44 2.49
N SER A 34 -31.09 -12.33 1.90
CA SER A 34 -32.08 -13.41 1.92
C SER A 34 -31.66 -14.48 0.90
N THR A 35 -31.24 -15.65 1.38
CA THR A 35 -30.95 -16.80 0.53
C THR A 35 -32.07 -17.82 0.51
N THR A 36 -32.29 -18.45 -0.64
CA THR A 36 -33.09 -19.66 -0.75
C THR A 36 -32.29 -20.87 -0.25
N LEU A 37 -32.98 -21.94 0.17
CA LEU A 37 -32.35 -23.17 0.63
C LEU A 37 -31.38 -23.72 -0.43
N PRO A 38 -30.13 -24.08 -0.07
CA PRO A 38 -29.17 -24.64 -1.02
C PRO A 38 -29.74 -25.90 -1.65
N ASN A 39 -29.63 -26.03 -2.98
CA ASN A 39 -29.91 -27.30 -3.63
C ASN A 39 -28.68 -28.20 -3.46
N PRO A 40 -28.77 -29.31 -2.69
CA PRO A 40 -27.62 -30.17 -2.37
C PRO A 40 -26.97 -30.85 -3.59
N THR A 41 -27.60 -30.77 -4.76
CA THR A 41 -27.04 -31.29 -6.03
C THR A 41 -26.43 -30.22 -6.94
N LYS A 42 -26.57 -28.92 -6.62
CA LYS A 42 -26.16 -27.81 -7.50
C LYS A 42 -25.33 -26.73 -6.82
N SER A 43 -25.43 -26.53 -5.51
CA SER A 43 -24.65 -25.50 -4.81
C SER A 43 -24.17 -26.00 -3.46
N PHE A 44 -22.87 -25.89 -3.23
CA PHE A 44 -22.21 -26.15 -1.95
C PHE A 44 -21.87 -24.86 -1.19
N THR A 45 -22.13 -23.70 -1.80
CA THR A 45 -21.84 -22.38 -1.23
C THR A 45 -23.14 -21.62 -0.98
N SER A 46 -23.25 -21.00 0.18
CA SER A 46 -24.37 -20.12 0.53
C SER A 46 -23.82 -18.74 0.90
N SER A 47 -24.22 -17.71 0.15
CA SER A 47 -23.83 -16.33 0.43
C SER A 47 -24.70 -15.80 1.56
N ILE A 48 -24.13 -15.51 2.72
CA ILE A 48 -24.92 -15.07 3.90
C ILE A 48 -25.05 -13.55 4.02
N GLU A 49 -24.02 -12.83 3.57
CA GLU A 49 -23.88 -11.38 3.76
C GLU A 49 -23.28 -10.74 2.51
N LYS A 50 -23.65 -9.49 2.28
CA LYS A 50 -23.08 -8.62 1.25
C LYS A 50 -22.28 -7.53 1.93
N HIS A 51 -21.00 -7.43 1.60
CA HIS A 51 -20.14 -6.37 2.08
C HIS A 51 -20.47 -5.07 1.34
N ILE A 52 -20.72 -4.00 2.10
CA ILE A 52 -20.99 -2.67 1.56
C ILE A 52 -19.97 -1.71 2.17
N PRO A 53 -19.12 -1.05 1.37
CA PRO A 53 -18.13 -0.10 1.87
C PRO A 53 -18.81 1.03 2.63
N VAL A 54 -18.31 1.35 3.82
CA VAL A 54 -18.84 2.38 4.72
C VAL A 54 -17.83 3.44 5.12
N SER A 55 -16.54 3.15 4.98
CA SER A 55 -15.50 4.16 5.14
C SER A 55 -14.26 3.81 4.36
N PHE A 56 -13.42 4.82 4.14
CA PHE A 56 -12.06 4.65 3.69
C PHE A 56 -11.13 5.59 4.46
N ALA A 57 -9.87 5.21 4.52
CA ALA A 57 -8.78 6.08 4.91
C ALA A 57 -7.65 5.96 3.88
N PHE A 58 -6.94 7.06 3.61
CA PHE A 58 -5.64 6.98 2.98
C PHE A 58 -4.69 8.04 3.50
N VAL A 59 -3.40 7.71 3.52
CA VAL A 59 -2.30 8.60 3.89
C VAL A 59 -1.24 8.59 2.78
N VAL A 60 -0.77 9.77 2.42
CA VAL A 60 0.31 10.00 1.47
C VAL A 60 1.55 10.34 2.27
N VAL A 61 2.58 9.54 2.10
CA VAL A 61 3.87 9.75 2.75
C VAL A 61 4.97 9.87 1.73
N ASP A 62 6.06 10.53 2.11
CA ASP A 62 7.28 10.53 1.35
C ASP A 62 8.30 9.49 1.85
N HIS A 63 9.47 9.46 1.21
CA HIS A 63 10.57 8.55 1.54
C HIS A 63 11.24 8.80 2.90
N GLU A 64 10.96 9.92 3.55
CA GLU A 64 11.41 10.26 4.91
C GLU A 64 10.34 9.94 5.96
N ASN A 65 9.20 9.39 5.52
CA ASN A 65 8.00 9.07 6.30
C ASN A 65 7.17 10.29 6.73
N ASP A 66 7.38 11.44 6.09
CA ASP A 66 6.58 12.64 6.37
C ASP A 66 5.19 12.51 5.73
N ILE A 67 4.16 12.86 6.49
CA ILE A 67 2.77 12.84 6.04
C ILE A 67 2.50 14.10 5.22
N LEU A 68 2.36 13.93 3.91
CA LEU A 68 2.09 15.02 2.98
C LEU A 68 0.60 15.37 2.90
N TYR A 69 -0.25 14.34 3.00
CA TYR A 69 -1.70 14.46 2.90
C TYR A 69 -2.36 13.23 3.48
N HIS A 70 -3.56 13.37 4.03
CA HIS A 70 -4.37 12.24 4.44
C HIS A 70 -5.86 12.57 4.29
N LYS A 71 -6.68 11.54 4.14
CA LYS A 71 -8.13 11.69 4.09
C LYS A 71 -8.80 10.49 4.73
N TYR A 72 -9.75 10.78 5.61
CA TYR A 72 -10.72 9.84 6.12
C TYR A 72 -12.13 10.28 5.69
N TYR A 73 -12.98 9.31 5.39
CA TYR A 73 -14.39 9.55 5.16
C TYR A 73 -15.20 8.31 5.51
N ALA A 74 -16.31 8.52 6.21
CA ALA A 74 -17.31 7.49 6.52
C ALA A 74 -18.70 8.01 6.21
N GLY A 75 -19.54 7.17 5.61
CA GLY A 75 -20.89 7.56 5.17
C GLY A 75 -21.33 6.85 3.89
N GLU A 76 -22.15 7.54 3.11
CA GLU A 76 -22.66 7.02 1.83
C GLU A 76 -21.72 7.34 0.68
N HIS A 77 -21.90 6.66 -0.46
CA HIS A 77 -21.15 6.90 -1.70
C HIS A 77 -19.62 6.73 -1.57
N ILE A 78 -19.17 5.80 -0.71
CA ILE A 78 -17.75 5.58 -0.37
C ILE A 78 -16.86 5.45 -1.59
N ILE A 79 -17.21 4.59 -2.55
CA ILE A 79 -16.33 4.39 -3.71
C ILE A 79 -16.31 5.62 -4.61
N GLU A 80 -17.45 6.26 -4.88
CA GLU A 80 -17.50 7.47 -5.71
C GLU A 80 -16.69 8.62 -5.08
N ILE A 81 -16.84 8.82 -3.77
CA ILE A 81 -16.15 9.84 -3.00
C ILE A 81 -14.66 9.53 -2.90
N PHE A 82 -14.30 8.27 -2.66
CA PHE A 82 -12.92 7.80 -2.70
C PHE A 82 -12.33 8.11 -4.06
N LEU A 83 -12.93 7.65 -5.15
CA LEU A 83 -12.43 7.87 -6.50
C LEU A 83 -12.33 9.37 -6.83
N LYS A 84 -13.28 10.20 -6.40
CA LYS A 84 -13.20 11.66 -6.57
C LYS A 84 -11.98 12.24 -5.85
N PHE A 85 -11.83 12.00 -4.55
CA PHE A 85 -10.71 12.54 -3.79
C PHE A 85 -9.38 11.94 -4.25
N PHE A 86 -9.34 10.63 -4.45
CA PHE A 86 -8.18 9.89 -4.87
C PHE A 86 -7.72 10.35 -6.26
N PHE A 87 -8.59 10.35 -7.27
CA PHE A 87 -8.19 10.73 -8.63
C PHE A 87 -8.09 12.23 -8.86
N CYS A 88 -8.83 13.09 -8.18
CA CYS A 88 -8.64 14.54 -8.36
C CYS A 88 -7.44 15.05 -7.55
N GLU A 89 -7.42 14.76 -6.25
CA GLU A 89 -6.40 15.32 -5.34
C GLU A 89 -5.06 14.58 -5.48
N LEU A 90 -5.02 13.24 -5.47
CA LEU A 90 -3.72 12.55 -5.66
C LEU A 90 -3.20 12.72 -7.07
N LYS A 91 -4.04 12.88 -8.09
CA LYS A 91 -3.53 13.20 -9.42
C LYS A 91 -2.91 14.59 -9.44
N ALA A 92 -3.51 15.59 -8.80
CA ALA A 92 -2.91 16.91 -8.66
C ALA A 92 -1.58 16.87 -7.87
N ILE A 93 -1.58 16.19 -6.72
CA ILE A 93 -0.39 15.97 -5.88
C ILE A 93 0.68 15.23 -6.71
N SER A 94 0.35 14.10 -7.33
CA SER A 94 1.27 13.32 -8.14
C SER A 94 1.86 14.13 -9.29
N LEU A 95 1.05 14.90 -10.01
CA LEU A 95 1.54 15.76 -11.09
C LEU A 95 2.44 16.88 -10.57
N LYS A 96 2.13 17.48 -9.41
CA LYS A 96 2.98 18.48 -8.76
C LYS A 96 4.32 17.86 -8.37
N LEU A 97 4.30 16.72 -7.69
CA LEU A 97 5.48 16.00 -7.25
C LEU A 97 6.33 15.56 -8.45
N LEU A 98 5.71 15.04 -9.52
CA LEU A 98 6.37 14.70 -10.78
C LEU A 98 7.01 15.91 -11.47
N ARG A 99 6.45 17.12 -11.33
CA ARG A 99 7.07 18.36 -11.86
C ARG A 99 8.26 18.79 -11.03
N GLU A 100 8.17 18.73 -9.71
CA GLU A 100 9.29 19.05 -8.81
C GLU A 100 10.51 18.15 -9.10
N PHE A 101 10.27 16.86 -9.39
CA PHE A 101 11.31 15.93 -9.81
C PHE A 101 12.04 16.27 -11.11
N LYS A 102 11.38 16.99 -12.04
CA LYS A 102 12.01 17.37 -13.32
C LYS A 102 12.94 18.56 -13.17
N ARG A 103 12.95 19.24 -12.01
CA ARG A 103 13.91 20.31 -11.75
C ARG A 103 15.28 19.70 -11.47
N VAL A 104 16.20 19.91 -12.41
CA VAL A 104 17.60 19.53 -12.25
C VAL A 104 18.26 20.57 -11.35
N ASN A 105 18.56 20.20 -10.12
CA ASN A 105 19.42 20.99 -9.26
C ASN A 105 20.89 20.69 -9.59
N LYS A 106 21.79 21.58 -9.18
CA LYS A 106 23.23 21.37 -9.31
C LYS A 106 23.63 20.16 -8.44
N ILE A 107 24.37 19.22 -9.01
CA ILE A 107 24.88 18.05 -8.27
C ILE A 107 25.91 18.54 -7.25
N GLU A 108 25.70 18.15 -5.99
CA GLU A 108 26.64 18.40 -4.91
C GLU A 108 27.71 17.31 -4.91
N VAL A 109 28.97 17.72 -5.08
CA VAL A 109 30.10 16.79 -5.21
C VAL A 109 30.88 16.80 -3.90
N ASP A 110 30.67 15.78 -3.08
CA ASP A 110 31.62 15.41 -2.02
C ASP A 110 32.41 14.17 -2.48
N ILE A 111 33.70 14.35 -2.76
CA ILE A 111 34.58 13.33 -3.33
C ILE A 111 35.14 12.40 -2.22
N THR A 112 34.85 12.67 -0.95
CA THR A 112 35.50 11.96 0.18
C THR A 112 34.74 10.72 0.66
N SER A 113 33.49 10.52 0.22
CA SER A 113 32.55 9.59 0.86
C SER A 113 32.36 8.23 0.16
N TYR A 114 32.96 8.00 -1.02
CA TYR A 114 32.67 6.78 -1.80
C TYR A 114 33.87 6.17 -2.54
N SER A 115 33.83 4.85 -2.74
CA SER A 115 34.87 4.10 -3.44
C SER A 115 34.95 4.47 -4.92
N LEU A 116 36.13 4.88 -5.39
CA LEU A 116 36.42 5.16 -6.80
C LEU A 116 36.76 3.89 -7.61
N TYR A 117 36.95 2.76 -6.94
CA TYR A 117 37.45 1.52 -7.54
C TYR A 117 36.38 0.45 -7.70
N ARG A 118 35.22 0.61 -7.05
CA ARG A 118 34.14 -0.39 -7.02
C ARG A 118 32.78 0.25 -7.32
N CYS A 119 31.98 -0.42 -8.14
CA CYS A 119 30.63 0.00 -8.44
C CYS A 119 29.72 -0.10 -7.19
N VAL A 120 28.98 0.98 -6.88
CA VAL A 120 28.03 1.00 -5.75
C VAL A 120 26.91 -0.04 -5.89
N PHE A 121 26.48 -0.36 -7.12
CA PHE A 121 25.36 -1.27 -7.35
C PHE A 121 25.76 -2.74 -7.42
N CYS A 122 26.62 -3.11 -8.37
CA CYS A 122 27.01 -4.51 -8.55
C CYS A 122 28.15 -4.96 -7.63
N ARG A 123 28.79 -4.02 -6.92
CA ARG A 123 29.92 -4.27 -6.01
C ARG A 123 31.17 -4.88 -6.67
N GLU A 124 31.22 -4.93 -8.00
CA GLU A 124 32.39 -5.34 -8.79
C GLU A 124 33.39 -4.18 -8.95
N PHE A 125 34.66 -4.52 -9.13
CA PHE A 125 35.72 -3.54 -9.43
C PHE A 125 35.59 -3.02 -10.86
N PHE A 126 36.02 -1.77 -11.07
CA PHE A 126 36.16 -1.22 -12.42
C PHE A 126 37.42 -1.80 -13.09
N ASP A 127 37.25 -2.37 -14.27
CA ASP A 127 38.36 -2.78 -15.13
C ASP A 127 38.78 -1.63 -16.08
N ALA A 128 39.82 -1.88 -16.90
CA ALA A 128 40.32 -0.89 -17.85
C ALA A 128 39.29 -0.47 -18.92
N ASN A 129 38.30 -1.33 -19.20
CA ASN A 129 37.26 -1.10 -20.21
C ASN A 129 35.98 -0.49 -19.62
N SER A 130 35.91 -0.35 -18.29
CA SER A 130 34.73 0.12 -17.59
C SER A 130 34.49 1.60 -17.79
N ILE A 131 33.36 1.95 -18.41
CA ILE A 131 32.87 3.33 -18.43
C ILE A 131 32.27 3.66 -17.07
N ARG A 132 32.96 4.54 -16.34
CA ARG A 132 32.57 5.00 -15.00
C ARG A 132 31.69 6.23 -15.09
N VAL A 133 30.57 6.21 -14.39
CA VAL A 133 29.68 7.37 -14.24
C VAL A 133 29.46 7.68 -12.77
N ARG A 134 29.24 8.96 -12.46
CA ARG A 134 28.87 9.40 -11.10
C ARG A 134 27.37 9.24 -10.93
N HIS A 135 26.95 8.38 -10.03
CA HIS A 135 25.55 8.24 -9.65
C HIS A 135 25.23 9.21 -8.50
N HIS A 136 24.11 9.91 -8.60
CA HIS A 136 23.64 10.84 -7.58
C HIS A 136 22.20 10.51 -7.18
N SER A 137 21.83 10.89 -5.97
CA SER A 137 20.46 10.84 -5.51
C SER A 137 19.62 11.82 -6.32
N HIS A 138 18.50 11.38 -6.88
CA HIS A 138 17.55 12.27 -7.55
C HIS A 138 16.71 13.10 -6.56
N ASP A 139 16.85 12.84 -5.26
CA ASP A 139 16.11 13.51 -4.20
C ASP A 139 16.99 14.60 -3.54
N SER A 140 18.19 14.23 -3.08
CA SER A 140 19.13 15.16 -2.43
C SER A 140 20.17 15.78 -3.36
N ASN A 141 20.34 15.27 -4.59
CA ASN A 141 21.41 15.64 -5.53
C ASN A 141 22.85 15.34 -5.04
N CYS A 142 23.01 14.70 -3.88
CA CYS A 142 24.31 14.22 -3.41
C CYS A 142 24.81 13.06 -4.28
N VAL A 143 26.11 13.05 -4.57
CA VAL A 143 26.76 11.90 -5.20
C VAL A 143 26.75 10.70 -4.25
N LEU A 144 26.17 9.58 -4.69
CA LEU A 144 26.12 8.32 -3.94
C LEU A 144 27.34 7.43 -4.25
N GLY A 145 27.91 7.61 -5.44
CA GLY A 145 29.25 7.12 -5.76
C GLY A 145 29.47 6.77 -7.23
N SER A 146 30.57 6.07 -7.49
CA SER A 146 30.91 5.60 -8.84
C SER A 146 30.18 4.31 -9.19
N VAL A 147 29.65 4.24 -10.41
CA VAL A 147 28.97 3.04 -10.92
C VAL A 147 29.37 2.77 -12.37
N HIS A 148 29.18 1.53 -12.83
CA HIS A 148 29.28 1.22 -14.26
C HIS A 148 28.16 1.97 -15.01
N GLN A 149 28.44 2.45 -16.21
CA GLN A 149 27.43 3.08 -17.07
C GLN A 149 26.20 2.18 -17.24
N LEU A 150 26.40 0.89 -17.49
CA LEU A 150 25.30 -0.07 -17.61
C LEU A 150 24.50 -0.20 -16.31
N CYS A 151 25.18 -0.32 -15.15
CA CYS A 151 24.49 -0.36 -13.86
C CYS A 151 23.67 0.90 -13.60
N ASN A 152 24.17 2.08 -13.98
CA ASN A 152 23.43 3.34 -13.87
C ASN A 152 22.18 3.36 -14.76
N LEU A 153 22.31 2.91 -16.02
CA LEU A 153 21.18 2.83 -16.96
C LEU A 153 20.13 1.83 -16.49
N LEU A 154 20.55 0.71 -15.90
CA LEU A 154 19.64 -0.28 -15.31
C LEU A 154 19.00 0.21 -14.01
N HIS A 155 19.67 1.08 -13.25
CA HIS A 155 19.13 1.75 -12.06
C HIS A 155 18.33 3.02 -12.42
N LYS A 156 17.56 2.96 -13.51
CA LYS A 156 16.69 4.06 -13.92
C LYS A 156 15.45 4.12 -13.01
N LYS A 157 15.23 5.26 -12.37
CA LYS A 157 14.03 5.53 -11.58
C LYS A 157 12.80 5.48 -12.48
N THR A 158 11.89 4.55 -12.21
CA THR A 158 10.56 4.51 -12.83
C THR A 158 9.63 5.39 -12.00
N PHE A 159 8.98 6.35 -12.66
CA PHE A 159 8.16 7.34 -11.99
C PHE A 159 6.70 6.88 -11.97
N PHE A 160 6.28 6.36 -10.82
CA PHE A 160 4.89 6.13 -10.49
C PHE A 160 4.72 6.32 -8.98
N ILE A 161 3.48 6.61 -8.55
CA ILE A 161 3.11 6.60 -7.14
C ILE A 161 2.61 5.22 -6.79
N LEU A 162 3.19 4.66 -5.76
CA LEU A 162 2.80 3.37 -5.22
C LEU A 162 1.60 3.55 -4.31
N VAL A 163 0.52 2.82 -4.58
CA VAL A 163 -0.67 2.74 -3.72
C VAL A 163 -0.68 1.35 -3.12
N ILE A 164 -0.63 1.27 -1.80
CA ILE A 164 -0.55 0.03 -1.04
C ILE A 164 -1.86 -0.13 -0.28
N ILE A 165 -2.55 -1.24 -0.54
CA ILE A 165 -3.79 -1.61 0.15
C ILE A 165 -3.59 -3.01 0.72
N HIS A 166 -3.96 -3.24 1.97
CA HIS A 166 -3.73 -4.53 2.62
C HIS A 166 -4.77 -5.56 2.18
N ASN A 167 -4.32 -6.74 1.76
CA ASN A 167 -5.20 -7.82 1.29
C ASN A 167 -6.16 -7.40 0.17
N SER A 168 -5.74 -6.42 -0.62
CA SER A 168 -6.56 -5.83 -1.67
C SER A 168 -6.95 -6.85 -2.73
N HIS A 169 -6.07 -7.79 -3.08
CA HIS A 169 -6.32 -8.75 -4.17
C HIS A 169 -7.47 -9.71 -3.88
N ASN A 170 -7.80 -9.93 -2.60
CA ASN A 170 -8.94 -10.75 -2.17
C ASN A 170 -10.17 -9.92 -1.80
N TYR A 171 -10.02 -8.60 -1.60
CA TYR A 171 -11.07 -7.79 -1.01
C TYR A 171 -11.20 -6.41 -1.67
N ASP A 172 -10.42 -5.42 -1.26
CA ASP A 172 -10.64 -4.01 -1.64
C ASP A 172 -10.51 -3.73 -3.14
N SER A 173 -9.65 -4.48 -3.84
CA SER A 173 -9.52 -4.34 -5.29
C SER A 173 -10.85 -4.64 -6.00
N HIS A 174 -11.66 -5.56 -5.49
CA HIS A 174 -12.98 -5.85 -6.05
C HIS A 174 -13.96 -4.69 -5.85
N LEU A 175 -13.90 -4.03 -4.68
CA LEU A 175 -14.71 -2.85 -4.37
C LEU A 175 -14.35 -1.69 -5.29
N LEU A 176 -13.06 -1.50 -5.58
CA LEU A 176 -12.59 -0.44 -6.47
C LEU A 176 -12.87 -0.75 -7.94
N LEU A 177 -12.36 -1.87 -8.46
CA LEU A 177 -12.38 -2.20 -9.89
C LEU A 177 -13.80 -2.30 -10.46
N LYS A 178 -14.74 -2.83 -9.68
CA LYS A 178 -16.16 -2.95 -10.08
C LYS A 178 -16.84 -1.59 -10.29
N HIS A 179 -16.36 -0.56 -9.59
CA HIS A 179 -16.98 0.75 -9.52
C HIS A 179 -16.12 1.84 -10.18
N LEU A 180 -15.05 1.45 -10.92
CA LEU A 180 -14.26 2.40 -11.69
C LEU A 180 -15.12 3.02 -12.81
N PRO A 181 -15.23 4.35 -12.89
CA PRO A 181 -16.00 4.99 -13.94
C PRO A 181 -15.29 4.81 -15.29
N PRO A 182 -16.06 4.82 -16.40
CA PRO A 182 -15.47 4.83 -17.73
C PRO A 182 -14.58 6.06 -17.88
N HIS A 183 -13.40 5.88 -18.48
CA HIS A 183 -12.40 6.94 -18.72
C HIS A 183 -11.72 7.54 -17.47
N ILE A 184 -11.70 6.83 -16.33
CA ILE A 184 -10.97 7.26 -15.12
C ILE A 184 -9.47 7.49 -15.35
N ALA A 185 -8.88 6.71 -16.26
CA ALA A 185 -7.48 6.76 -16.63
C ALA A 185 -7.34 6.64 -18.16
N LYS A 186 -6.25 7.19 -18.69
CA LYS A 186 -5.87 7.04 -20.10
C LYS A 186 -5.20 5.70 -20.33
N ASP A 187 -4.27 5.36 -19.43
CA ASP A 187 -3.51 4.11 -19.49
C ASP A 187 -3.92 3.20 -18.34
N ILE A 188 -4.42 2.02 -18.67
CA ILE A 188 -4.82 0.98 -17.71
C ILE A 188 -3.99 -0.27 -17.99
N ASN A 189 -3.25 -0.75 -16.98
CA ASN A 189 -2.48 -1.98 -17.08
C ASN A 189 -2.75 -2.87 -15.87
N ILE A 190 -3.01 -4.15 -16.10
CA ILE A 190 -3.42 -5.09 -15.05
C ILE A 190 -2.55 -6.34 -15.14
N ILE A 191 -2.06 -6.81 -13.99
CA ILE A 191 -1.38 -8.10 -13.83
C ILE A 191 -2.31 -9.02 -13.04
N PRO A 192 -3.12 -9.84 -13.72
CA PRO A 192 -4.02 -10.77 -13.07
C PRO A 192 -3.27 -11.99 -12.52
N VAL A 193 -3.77 -12.53 -11.40
CA VAL A 193 -3.53 -13.93 -10.99
C VAL A 193 -4.50 -14.83 -11.74
N ASN A 194 -5.77 -14.44 -11.74
CA ASN A 194 -6.87 -15.10 -12.44
C ASN A 194 -7.93 -14.04 -12.82
N ILE A 195 -9.11 -14.48 -13.27
CA ILE A 195 -10.18 -13.57 -13.72
C ILE A 195 -10.80 -12.73 -12.59
N GLU A 196 -10.60 -13.12 -11.33
CA GLU A 196 -11.14 -12.44 -10.16
C GLU A 196 -10.06 -11.65 -9.41
N LYS A 197 -8.84 -12.21 -9.30
CA LYS A 197 -7.76 -11.70 -8.44
C LYS A 197 -6.68 -11.02 -9.26
N PHE A 198 -6.26 -9.84 -8.82
CA PHE A 198 -5.22 -9.03 -9.46
C PHE A 198 -4.09 -8.74 -8.49
N ILE A 199 -2.84 -9.01 -8.89
CA ILE A 199 -1.66 -8.72 -8.05
C ILE A 199 -1.38 -7.22 -8.07
N ILE A 200 -1.47 -6.63 -9.26
CA ILE A 200 -1.12 -5.25 -9.53
C ILE A 200 -2.10 -4.74 -10.57
N PHE A 201 -2.62 -3.54 -10.36
CA PHE A 201 -3.24 -2.76 -11.41
C PHE A 201 -2.69 -1.34 -11.42
N THR A 202 -2.61 -0.75 -12.60
CA THR A 202 -2.01 0.56 -12.83
C THR A 202 -3.02 1.43 -13.56
N LEU A 203 -3.22 2.65 -13.06
CA LEU A 203 -4.10 3.66 -13.61
C LEU A 203 -3.27 4.94 -13.81
N ASP A 204 -2.92 5.26 -15.05
CA ASP A 204 -1.95 6.30 -15.43
C ASP A 204 -0.61 6.14 -14.67
N HIS A 205 -0.34 7.03 -13.70
CA HIS A 205 0.89 7.05 -12.89
C HIS A 205 0.70 6.42 -11.50
N LEU A 206 -0.48 5.89 -11.20
CA LEU A 206 -0.80 5.26 -9.92
C LEU A 206 -0.70 3.75 -10.09
N LYS A 207 0.13 3.12 -9.27
CA LYS A 207 0.34 1.68 -9.29
C LYS A 207 -0.13 1.08 -7.97
N PHE A 208 -1.20 0.31 -8.04
CA PHE A 208 -1.81 -0.35 -6.91
C PHE A 208 -1.13 -1.69 -6.69
N LEU A 209 -0.64 -1.90 -5.48
CA LEU A 209 0.00 -3.11 -5.00
C LEU A 209 -0.73 -3.58 -3.76
N ASP A 210 -0.89 -4.89 -3.67
CA ASP A 210 -1.22 -5.52 -2.41
C ASP A 210 0.04 -5.65 -1.55
N SER A 211 -0.09 -5.36 -0.25
CA SER A 211 0.99 -5.58 0.73
C SER A 211 1.09 -7.03 1.21
N LEU A 212 0.12 -7.91 0.86
CA LEU A 212 0.06 -9.26 1.41
C LEU A 212 1.21 -10.16 0.95
N ASP A 213 2.14 -10.37 1.88
CA ASP A 213 2.83 -11.65 2.13
C ASP A 213 2.99 -11.94 3.65
N ALA A 214 2.35 -11.17 4.53
CA ALA A 214 2.36 -11.40 5.98
C ALA A 214 0.93 -11.61 6.51
N SER A 215 0.67 -12.75 7.15
CA SER A 215 -0.58 -12.98 7.88
C SER A 215 -0.78 -11.95 8.99
N SER A 216 -2.02 -11.76 9.47
CA SER A 216 -2.28 -10.91 10.64
C SER A 216 -1.40 -11.28 11.85
N ASP A 217 -1.10 -12.57 12.04
CA ASP A 217 -0.22 -13.04 13.11
C ASP A 217 1.25 -12.68 12.86
N ALA A 218 1.72 -12.78 11.61
CA ALA A 218 3.06 -12.34 11.24
C ALA A 218 3.22 -10.82 11.38
N LEU A 219 2.17 -10.05 11.06
CA LEU A 219 2.12 -8.62 11.32
C LEU A 219 2.28 -8.35 12.81
N VAL A 220 1.45 -8.95 13.68
CA VAL A 220 1.53 -8.78 15.14
C VAL A 220 2.92 -9.13 15.69
N ASN A 221 3.52 -10.24 15.23
CA ASN A 221 4.87 -10.62 15.63
C ASN A 221 5.92 -9.59 15.17
N ASN A 222 5.79 -9.05 13.95
CA ASN A 222 6.64 -7.97 13.49
C ASN A 222 6.45 -6.69 14.31
N LEU A 223 5.24 -6.36 14.77
CA LEU A 223 5.00 -5.22 15.66
C LEU A 223 5.79 -5.39 16.97
N ASN A 224 5.76 -6.59 17.55
CA ASN A 224 6.49 -6.91 18.78
C ASN A 224 8.01 -6.80 18.59
N ILE A 225 8.55 -7.33 17.48
CA ILE A 225 9.98 -7.24 17.14
C ILE A 225 10.42 -5.78 16.96
N LEU A 226 9.58 -4.97 16.33
CA LEU A 226 9.85 -3.55 16.10
C LEU A 226 9.62 -2.67 17.35
N ASN A 227 9.28 -3.29 18.50
CA ASN A 227 8.93 -2.59 19.73
C ASN A 227 7.85 -1.51 19.51
N HIS A 228 6.89 -1.79 18.64
CA HIS A 228 5.82 -0.88 18.24
C HIS A 228 6.28 0.52 17.77
N ASN A 229 7.48 0.59 17.17
CA ASN A 229 7.98 1.80 16.54
C ASN A 229 7.31 2.03 15.19
N PHE A 230 6.42 3.01 15.12
CA PHE A 230 5.67 3.35 13.91
C PHE A 230 5.78 4.85 13.64
N PRO A 231 6.86 5.32 13.01
CA PRO A 231 7.12 6.76 12.85
C PRO A 231 5.96 7.53 12.21
N ILE A 232 5.35 6.95 11.17
CA ILE A 232 4.18 7.55 10.49
C ILE A 232 2.99 7.63 11.44
N PHE A 233 2.67 6.55 12.16
CA PHE A 233 1.57 6.50 13.11
C PHE A 233 1.80 7.46 14.29
N ASP A 234 3.00 7.46 14.86
CA ASP A 234 3.34 8.30 16.01
C ASP A 234 3.32 9.78 15.62
N ALA A 235 3.71 10.12 14.39
CA ALA A 235 3.54 11.47 13.85
C ALA A 235 2.07 11.83 13.61
N PHE A 236 1.27 10.91 13.05
CA PHE A 236 -0.15 11.12 12.76
C PHE A 236 -0.96 11.36 14.04
N PHE A 237 -0.70 10.58 15.08
CA PHE A 237 -1.40 10.62 16.37
C PHE A 237 -0.61 11.30 17.48
N ALA A 238 0.32 12.20 17.14
CA ALA A 238 1.21 12.84 18.12
C ALA A 238 0.47 13.55 19.25
N GLY A 239 -0.72 14.10 18.96
CA GLY A 239 -1.58 14.81 19.92
C GLY A 239 -2.63 13.94 20.63
N GLU A 240 -2.64 12.62 20.41
CA GLU A 240 -3.60 11.72 21.06
C GLU A 240 -2.97 11.01 22.25
N ASP A 241 -3.48 11.31 23.46
CA ASP A 241 -2.97 10.76 24.72
C ASP A 241 -3.15 9.23 24.78
N ASN A 242 -4.22 8.72 24.19
CA ASN A 242 -4.56 7.31 24.21
C ASN A 242 -4.07 6.54 22.98
N ARG A 243 -3.12 7.08 22.20
CA ARG A 243 -2.66 6.46 20.94
C ARG A 243 -2.09 5.06 21.10
N TYR A 244 -1.62 4.70 22.30
CA TYR A 244 -1.14 3.36 22.59
C TYR A 244 -2.26 2.30 22.46
N LEU A 245 -3.53 2.68 22.68
CA LEU A 245 -4.69 1.82 22.46
C LEU A 245 -4.91 1.49 20.97
N LEU A 246 -4.45 2.33 20.05
CA LEU A 246 -4.58 2.08 18.61
C LEU A 246 -3.43 1.20 18.07
N LYS A 247 -2.45 0.84 18.91
CA LYS A 247 -1.34 -0.05 18.55
C LYS A 247 -1.64 -1.54 18.82
N ARG A 248 -2.76 -1.84 19.50
CA ARG A 248 -3.27 -3.21 19.65
C ARG A 248 -4.24 -3.53 18.52
N LYS A 249 -4.48 -4.83 18.32
CA LYS A 249 -5.56 -5.28 17.45
C LYS A 249 -6.89 -5.06 18.18
N ASP A 250 -7.75 -4.26 17.58
CA ASP A 250 -9.11 -4.06 18.08
C ASP A 250 -10.08 -5.10 17.49
N VAL A 251 -11.15 -5.39 18.23
CA VAL A 251 -12.22 -6.29 17.79
C VAL A 251 -13.39 -5.45 17.28
N LEU A 252 -13.62 -5.42 15.96
CA LEU A 252 -14.78 -4.75 15.39
C LEU A 252 -15.99 -5.70 15.39
N PRO A 253 -17.17 -5.31 15.93
CA PRO A 253 -18.35 -6.16 15.96
C PRO A 253 -19.06 -6.15 14.60
N TYR A 254 -18.49 -6.86 13.63
CA TYR A 254 -19.00 -6.88 12.24
C TYR A 254 -20.48 -7.30 12.14
N SER A 255 -20.91 -8.28 12.94
CA SER A 255 -22.32 -8.72 12.96
C SER A 255 -23.27 -7.68 13.56
N PHE A 256 -22.77 -6.77 14.40
CA PHE A 256 -23.51 -5.58 14.80
C PHE A 256 -23.53 -4.55 13.69
N LEU A 257 -22.42 -4.32 12.98
CA LEU A 257 -22.31 -3.32 11.92
C LEU A 257 -22.99 -3.78 10.61
N ASP A 258 -24.33 -3.81 10.61
CA ASP A 258 -25.17 -4.21 9.48
C ASP A 258 -25.86 -3.03 8.76
N ASN A 259 -25.76 -1.83 9.32
CA ASN A 259 -26.39 -0.62 8.79
C ASN A 259 -25.51 0.62 9.03
N LEU A 260 -25.72 1.66 8.22
CA LEU A 260 -24.90 2.88 8.28
C LEU A 260 -25.16 3.69 9.56
N SER A 261 -26.38 3.68 10.09
CA SER A 261 -26.73 4.44 11.30
C SER A 261 -25.90 4.04 12.53
N LYS A 262 -25.39 2.80 12.56
CA LYS A 262 -24.56 2.29 13.66
C LYS A 262 -23.17 2.94 13.74
N LEU A 263 -22.71 3.61 12.67
CA LEU A 263 -21.48 4.42 12.72
C LEU A 263 -21.61 5.67 13.60
N SER A 264 -22.85 6.12 13.85
CA SER A 264 -23.12 7.28 14.71
C SER A 264 -23.35 6.90 16.18
N VAL A 265 -23.27 5.62 16.52
CA VAL A 265 -23.45 5.14 17.90
C VAL A 265 -22.20 5.49 18.71
N THR A 266 -22.40 6.24 19.79
CA THR A 266 -21.31 6.70 20.68
C THR A 266 -21.10 5.83 21.91
N THR A 267 -21.95 4.82 22.10
CA THR A 267 -21.88 3.87 23.21
C THR A 267 -21.36 2.53 22.74
N PHE A 268 -20.54 1.86 23.54
CA PHE A 268 -20.08 0.51 23.22
C PHE A 268 -21.25 -0.47 23.08
N PRO A 269 -21.26 -1.33 22.05
CA PRO A 269 -22.19 -2.44 21.96
C PRO A 269 -22.04 -3.38 23.16
N SER A 270 -23.10 -4.09 23.50
CA SER A 270 -23.03 -5.15 24.52
C SER A 270 -22.18 -6.33 24.02
N LYS A 271 -21.56 -7.11 24.93
CA LYS A 271 -20.73 -8.28 24.57
C LYS A 271 -21.45 -9.28 23.65
N THR A 272 -22.76 -9.41 23.76
CA THR A 272 -23.56 -10.30 22.89
C THR A 272 -23.57 -9.84 21.43
N GLN A 273 -23.40 -8.54 21.17
CA GLN A 273 -23.35 -7.95 19.83
C GLN A 273 -21.99 -8.13 19.14
N PHE A 274 -20.97 -8.59 19.86
CA PHE A 274 -19.66 -8.98 19.30
C PHE A 274 -19.60 -10.46 18.88
N PHE A 275 -20.72 -11.19 18.94
CA PHE A 275 -20.75 -12.58 18.50
C PHE A 275 -20.35 -12.70 17.03
N ASN A 276 -19.32 -13.50 16.76
CA ASN A 276 -18.83 -13.77 15.42
C ASN A 276 -19.61 -14.93 14.81
N VAL A 277 -20.46 -14.64 13.83
CA VAL A 277 -21.30 -15.65 13.17
C VAL A 277 -20.48 -16.66 12.36
N LEU A 278 -19.31 -16.29 11.83
CA LEU A 278 -18.47 -17.21 11.05
C LEU A 278 -17.70 -18.18 11.95
N ALA A 279 -17.12 -17.66 13.04
CA ALA A 279 -16.37 -18.46 14.00
C ALA A 279 -17.27 -19.15 15.04
N GLN A 280 -18.53 -18.73 15.16
CA GLN A 280 -19.48 -19.16 16.20
C GLN A 280 -18.94 -18.96 17.62
N THR A 281 -18.26 -17.84 17.86
CA THR A 281 -17.63 -17.51 19.14
C THR A 281 -18.00 -16.11 19.62
N HIS A 282 -18.00 -15.92 20.94
CA HIS A 282 -18.11 -14.61 21.57
C HIS A 282 -16.74 -13.92 21.66
N ILE A 283 -16.77 -12.60 21.87
CA ILE A 283 -15.59 -11.84 22.29
C ILE A 283 -15.05 -12.37 23.63
N SER A 284 -13.74 -12.24 23.82
CA SER A 284 -13.07 -12.61 25.07
C SER A 284 -13.47 -11.67 26.22
N ASP A 285 -13.09 -12.00 27.46
CA ASP A 285 -13.25 -11.05 28.58
C ASP A 285 -12.14 -9.99 28.64
N GLU A 286 -11.03 -10.23 27.95
CA GLU A 286 -9.85 -9.36 27.87
C GLU A 286 -10.03 -8.22 26.86
N ASP A 287 -10.89 -8.44 25.86
CA ASP A 287 -11.31 -7.49 24.83
C ASP A 287 -12.68 -6.85 25.16
#